data_AF-A0A512PBF2-F1
#
_entry.id   AF-A0A512PBF2-F1
#
_cell.length_a   1.000
_cell.length_b   1.000
_cell.length_c   1.000
_cell.angle_alpha   90.00
_cell.angle_beta   90.00
_cell.angle_gamma   90.00
#
_symmetry.space_group_name_H-M   'P 1'
#
loop_
_entity.id
_entity.type
_entity.pdbx_description
1 polymer ?
#
loop_
_entity_poly.entity_id
_entity_poly.type
_entity_poly.pdbx_seq_one_letter_code
_entity_poly.pdbx_strand_id
1 'polypeptide(L)'
;MVATAPAQRVRQALDPVVGRAGLVLEDVEVSRAGSRSVVRVVVDLAEDDDGELDLDRVGEVSRVVSDALDAADVVPGHYTLEVSTPGVGRPMTLRRHFVRAVGRTVRVERTEGGPVQGRLQAVEQVGGEDVIVLVPQVERGKGRRPVTGAPVTVLLAQVRVGHVEVDLSGIGPVDDHELLGDGHHDEHDDNDDHDDNDEQDEQDDSAGDAPERDAQTDEHTDEHGTGTAGQGS
;
A
#
# COMPACT_ATOMS: atom_id res chain seq x y z
N MET A 1 -18.50 13.50 -0.15
CA MET A 1 -18.80 13.82 -1.56
C MET A 1 -19.36 12.56 -2.21
N VAL A 2 -20.38 12.67 -3.07
CA VAL A 2 -20.89 11.52 -3.82
C VAL A 2 -19.94 11.31 -5.01
N ALA A 3 -19.42 10.09 -5.17
CA ALA A 3 -18.56 9.75 -6.31
C ALA A 3 -19.31 9.97 -7.63
N THR A 4 -18.62 10.48 -8.64
CA THR A 4 -19.21 10.66 -9.97
C THR A 4 -19.50 9.30 -10.63
N ALA A 5 -20.43 9.24 -11.58
CA ALA A 5 -20.75 7.98 -12.27
C ALA A 5 -19.51 7.30 -12.93
N PRO A 6 -18.56 8.04 -13.55
CA PRO A 6 -17.29 7.45 -13.99
C PRO A 6 -16.45 6.90 -12.85
N ALA A 7 -16.26 7.67 -11.76
CA ALA A 7 -15.49 7.23 -10.60
C ALA A 7 -16.09 5.99 -9.93
N GLN A 8 -17.43 5.89 -9.87
CA GLN A 8 -18.11 4.75 -9.31
C GLN A 8 -17.89 3.47 -10.12
N ARG A 9 -17.90 3.54 -11.46
CA ARG A 9 -17.59 2.38 -12.32
C ARG A 9 -16.15 1.93 -12.17
N VAL A 10 -15.21 2.89 -12.15
CA VAL A 10 -13.80 2.60 -11.88
C VAL A 10 -13.63 1.93 -10.53
N ARG A 11 -14.24 2.49 -9.47
CA ARG A 11 -14.19 1.90 -8.14
C ARG A 11 -14.72 0.46 -8.11
N GLN A 12 -15.85 0.19 -8.74
CA GLN A 12 -16.41 -1.18 -8.80
C GLN A 12 -15.48 -2.18 -9.49
N ALA A 13 -14.77 -1.75 -10.53
CA ALA A 13 -13.78 -2.58 -11.20
C ALA A 13 -12.53 -2.83 -10.32
N LEU A 14 -12.11 -1.82 -9.55
CA LEU A 14 -10.86 -1.84 -8.81
C LEU A 14 -10.96 -2.39 -7.38
N ASP A 15 -12.08 -2.19 -6.66
CA ASP A 15 -12.30 -2.70 -5.30
C ASP A 15 -11.86 -4.17 -5.12
N PRO A 16 -12.32 -5.14 -5.95
CA PRO A 16 -11.94 -6.54 -5.77
C PRO A 16 -10.47 -6.82 -6.14
N VAL A 17 -9.90 -6.00 -7.02
CA VAL A 17 -8.52 -6.15 -7.50
C VAL A 17 -7.53 -5.68 -6.43
N VAL A 18 -7.78 -4.48 -5.90
CA VAL A 18 -7.01 -3.89 -4.79
C VAL A 18 -7.14 -4.76 -3.53
N GLY A 19 -8.35 -5.26 -3.25
CA GLY A 19 -8.59 -6.18 -2.12
C GLY A 19 -7.77 -7.48 -2.19
N ARG A 20 -7.58 -8.06 -3.38
CA ARG A 20 -6.73 -9.26 -3.55
C ARG A 20 -5.25 -8.98 -3.32
N ALA A 21 -4.80 -7.73 -3.50
CA ALA A 21 -3.45 -7.29 -3.15
C ALA A 21 -3.27 -7.00 -1.64
N GLY A 22 -4.29 -7.28 -0.82
CA GLY A 22 -4.28 -7.00 0.62
C GLY A 22 -4.38 -5.51 0.95
N LEU A 23 -4.87 -4.70 0.03
CA LEU A 23 -5.01 -3.25 0.19
C LEU A 23 -6.50 -2.85 0.18
N VAL A 24 -6.76 -1.62 0.61
CA VAL A 24 -8.09 -1.00 0.59
C VAL A 24 -8.10 0.12 -0.43
N LEU A 25 -9.12 0.15 -1.28
CA LEU A 25 -9.37 1.27 -2.19
C LEU A 25 -10.05 2.41 -1.41
N GLU A 26 -9.26 3.44 -1.10
CA GLU A 26 -9.69 4.57 -0.26
C GLU A 26 -10.47 5.62 -1.04
N ASP A 27 -10.01 5.95 -2.24
CA ASP A 27 -10.67 6.94 -3.09
C ASP A 27 -10.38 6.71 -4.57
N VAL A 28 -11.31 7.18 -5.40
CA VAL A 28 -11.19 7.17 -6.86
C VAL A 28 -11.70 8.49 -7.38
N GLU A 29 -10.84 9.20 -8.10
CA GLU A 29 -11.21 10.40 -8.85
C GLU A 29 -10.95 10.18 -10.34
N VAL A 30 -11.92 10.56 -11.17
CA VAL A 30 -11.77 10.56 -12.62
C VAL A 30 -12.04 11.98 -13.10
N SER A 31 -11.00 12.63 -13.61
CA SER A 31 -11.07 13.97 -14.18
C SER A 31 -10.69 13.96 -15.66
N ARG A 32 -11.09 15.00 -16.39
CA ARG A 32 -10.68 15.22 -17.78
C ARG A 32 -9.63 16.32 -17.84
N ALA A 33 -8.54 16.05 -18.54
CA ALA A 33 -7.47 16.98 -18.85
C ALA A 33 -7.32 17.06 -20.38
N GLY A 34 -8.08 17.97 -21.00
CA GLY A 34 -8.13 18.10 -22.46
C GLY A 34 -8.69 16.85 -23.13
N SER A 35 -7.89 16.21 -23.99
CA SER A 35 -8.27 14.97 -24.70
C SER A 35 -8.01 13.69 -23.91
N ARG A 36 -7.34 13.77 -22.76
CA ARG A 36 -7.00 12.62 -21.91
C ARG A 36 -7.74 12.69 -20.58
N SER A 37 -7.98 11.52 -19.99
CA SER A 37 -8.47 11.43 -18.62
C SER A 37 -7.31 11.27 -17.63
N VAL A 38 -7.52 11.70 -16.39
CA VAL A 38 -6.64 11.37 -15.27
C VAL A 38 -7.46 10.57 -14.28
N VAL A 39 -6.96 9.39 -13.92
CA VAL A 39 -7.57 8.48 -12.95
C VAL A 39 -6.65 8.47 -11.73
N ARG A 40 -7.12 9.08 -10.64
CA ARG A 40 -6.40 9.09 -9.36
C ARG A 40 -7.00 8.02 -8.47
N VAL A 41 -6.16 7.11 -8.00
CA VAL A 41 -6.52 5.98 -7.17
C VAL A 41 -5.74 6.11 -5.87
N VAL A 42 -6.44 6.20 -4.75
CA VAL A 42 -5.83 6.23 -3.43
C VAL A 42 -6.01 4.85 -2.80
N VAL A 43 -4.90 4.22 -2.41
CA VAL A 43 -4.88 2.91 -1.75
C VAL A 43 -4.24 3.03 -0.37
N ASP A 44 -4.75 2.27 0.60
CA ASP A 44 -4.15 2.17 1.93
C ASP A 44 -4.09 0.70 2.37
N LEU A 45 -3.40 0.45 3.47
CA LEU A 45 -3.38 -0.86 4.10
C LEU A 45 -4.73 -1.20 4.70
N ALA A 46 -5.04 -2.50 4.70
CA ALA A 46 -6.17 -3.01 5.47
C ALA A 46 -5.97 -2.74 6.96
N GLU A 47 -7.08 -2.73 7.71
CA GLU A 47 -7.05 -2.45 9.15
C GLU A 47 -6.19 -3.45 9.93
N ASP A 48 -6.15 -4.69 9.49
CA ASP A 48 -5.40 -5.79 10.11
C ASP A 48 -3.96 -5.92 9.57
N ASP A 49 -3.51 -5.00 8.70
CA ASP A 49 -2.15 -4.99 8.14
C ASP A 49 -1.30 -3.92 8.85
N ASP A 50 -0.42 -4.39 9.74
CA ASP A 50 0.53 -3.58 10.52
C ASP A 50 1.76 -3.11 9.72
N GLY A 51 1.83 -3.43 8.44
CA GLY A 51 2.95 -3.09 7.56
C GLY A 51 3.04 -1.61 7.19
N GLU A 52 4.00 -1.33 6.31
CA GLU A 52 4.11 -0.06 5.58
C GLU A 52 3.72 -0.28 4.11
N LEU A 53 3.13 0.76 3.51
CA LEU A 53 2.83 0.78 2.08
C LEU A 53 3.95 1.54 1.38
N ASP A 54 5.02 0.82 1.05
CA ASP A 54 6.21 1.34 0.39
C ASP A 54 6.01 1.53 -1.13
N LEU A 55 7.04 2.09 -1.78
CA LEU A 55 6.99 2.38 -3.22
C LEU A 55 6.93 1.12 -4.09
N ASP A 56 7.50 0.01 -3.63
CA ASP A 56 7.49 -1.24 -4.38
C ASP A 56 6.08 -1.82 -4.39
N ARG A 57 5.42 -1.90 -3.23
CA ARG A 57 4.03 -2.36 -3.11
C ARG A 57 3.05 -1.43 -3.83
N VAL A 58 3.30 -0.12 -3.84
CA VAL A 58 2.55 0.84 -4.68
C VAL A 58 2.79 0.58 -6.17
N GLY A 59 4.02 0.26 -6.57
CA GLY A 59 4.36 -0.09 -7.95
C GLY A 59 3.66 -1.35 -8.44
N GLU A 60 3.62 -2.39 -7.60
CA GLU A 60 2.91 -3.65 -7.87
C GLU A 60 1.40 -3.43 -8.06
N VAL A 61 0.76 -2.76 -7.10
CA VAL A 61 -0.69 -2.49 -7.21
C VAL A 61 -1.00 -1.56 -8.39
N SER A 62 -0.10 -0.63 -8.74
CA SER A 62 -0.27 0.24 -9.91
C SER A 62 -0.38 -0.54 -11.22
N ARG A 63 0.47 -1.55 -11.42
CA ARG A 63 0.41 -2.44 -12.61
C ARG A 63 -0.91 -3.20 -12.66
N VAL A 64 -1.27 -3.82 -11.53
CA VAL A 64 -2.49 -4.63 -11.41
C VAL A 64 -3.76 -3.77 -11.61
N VAL A 65 -3.77 -2.54 -11.11
CA VAL A 65 -4.85 -1.57 -11.33
C VAL A 65 -4.94 -1.15 -12.80
N SER A 66 -3.81 -0.88 -13.45
CA SER A 66 -3.77 -0.56 -14.88
C SER A 66 -4.38 -1.67 -15.72
N ASP A 67 -3.95 -2.91 -15.51
CA ASP A 67 -4.46 -4.08 -16.25
C ASP A 67 -5.97 -4.25 -16.05
N ALA A 68 -6.46 -4.03 -14.82
CA ALA A 68 -7.88 -4.12 -14.51
C ALA A 68 -8.71 -3.02 -15.18
N LEU A 69 -8.20 -1.78 -15.23
CA LEU A 69 -8.86 -0.67 -15.92
C LEU A 69 -8.98 -0.94 -17.42
N ASP A 70 -7.90 -1.43 -18.02
CA ASP A 70 -7.84 -1.73 -19.46
C ASP A 70 -8.77 -2.90 -19.82
N ALA A 71 -8.79 -3.96 -19.00
CA ALA A 71 -9.67 -5.10 -19.21
C ALA A 71 -11.16 -4.76 -19.05
N ALA A 72 -11.48 -3.85 -18.13
CA ALA A 72 -12.88 -3.46 -17.85
C ALA A 72 -13.40 -2.38 -18.82
N ASP A 73 -12.53 -1.69 -19.55
CA ASP A 73 -12.85 -0.59 -20.49
C ASP A 73 -13.79 0.47 -19.87
N VAL A 74 -13.54 0.81 -18.60
CA VAL A 74 -14.40 1.72 -17.81
C VAL A 74 -14.04 3.20 -17.98
N VAL A 75 -12.88 3.51 -18.55
CA VAL A 75 -12.37 4.86 -18.80
C VAL A 75 -12.23 5.09 -20.30
N PRO A 76 -13.04 5.98 -20.90
CA PRO A 76 -13.01 6.18 -22.35
C PRO A 76 -11.70 6.82 -22.83
N GLY A 77 -11.06 6.19 -23.82
CA GLY A 77 -9.88 6.71 -24.50
C GLY A 77 -8.61 6.64 -23.64
N HIS A 78 -7.60 7.44 -24.00
CA HIS A 78 -6.33 7.43 -23.28
C HIS A 78 -6.45 8.12 -21.91
N TYR A 79 -5.81 7.53 -20.90
CA TYR A 79 -5.75 8.08 -19.56
C TYR A 79 -4.35 8.04 -18.97
N THR A 80 -4.13 8.87 -17.95
CA THR A 80 -2.99 8.78 -17.03
C THR A 80 -3.49 8.20 -15.71
N LEU A 81 -2.86 7.13 -15.24
CA LEU A 81 -3.10 6.55 -13.92
C LEU A 81 -2.14 7.16 -12.89
N GLU A 82 -2.69 7.63 -11.78
CA GLU A 82 -1.92 8.03 -10.61
C GLU A 82 -2.38 7.18 -9.42
N VAL A 83 -1.46 6.39 -8.85
CA VAL A 83 -1.72 5.60 -7.64
C VAL A 83 -0.91 6.17 -6.48
N SER A 84 -1.57 6.44 -5.37
CA SER A 84 -0.95 7.03 -4.19
C SER A 84 -1.53 6.51 -2.89
N THR A 85 -0.89 6.84 -1.78
CA THR A 85 -1.41 6.60 -0.43
C THR A 85 -2.20 7.81 0.08
N PRO A 86 -3.05 7.67 1.11
CA PRO A 86 -3.72 8.80 1.72
C PRO A 86 -2.71 9.84 2.24
N GLY A 87 -2.85 11.08 1.79
CA GLY A 87 -2.07 12.18 2.34
C GLY A 87 -2.44 12.51 3.80
N VAL A 88 -1.52 13.15 4.52
CA VAL A 88 -1.64 13.51 5.95
C VAL A 88 -2.85 14.40 6.29
N GLY A 89 -3.34 15.19 5.34
CA GLY A 89 -4.46 16.13 5.54
C GLY A 89 -5.85 15.52 5.36
N ARG A 90 -5.96 14.24 4.97
CA ARG A 90 -7.25 13.62 4.64
C ARG A 90 -8.16 13.55 5.88
N PRO A 91 -9.46 13.86 5.75
CA PRO A 91 -10.40 13.69 6.84
C PRO A 91 -10.55 12.22 7.25
N MET A 92 -10.45 11.96 8.54
CA MET A 92 -10.67 10.68 9.18
C MET A 92 -12.14 10.55 9.57
N THR A 93 -12.88 9.67 8.89
CA THR A 93 -14.31 9.45 9.12
C THR A 93 -14.66 8.00 9.45
N LEU A 94 -13.80 7.04 9.10
CA LEU A 94 -14.06 5.61 9.26
C LEU A 94 -13.12 5.02 10.30
N ARG A 95 -13.56 3.97 10.99
CA ARG A 95 -12.81 3.28 12.06
C ARG A 95 -11.36 2.99 11.66
N ARG A 96 -11.15 2.35 10.51
CA ARG A 96 -9.82 2.03 9.98
C ARG A 96 -8.89 3.25 9.87
N HIS A 97 -9.43 4.44 9.56
CA HIS A 97 -8.60 5.66 9.49
C HIS A 97 -8.04 5.99 10.87
N PHE A 98 -8.86 5.83 11.93
CA PHE A 98 -8.43 6.04 13.31
C PHE A 98 -7.45 4.95 13.76
N VAL A 99 -7.69 3.68 13.40
CA VAL A 99 -6.75 2.58 13.71
C VAL A 99 -5.36 2.89 13.14
N ARG A 100 -5.29 3.27 11.85
CA ARG A 100 -4.04 3.66 11.16
C ARG A 100 -3.39 4.94 11.70
N ALA A 101 -4.13 5.73 12.48
CA ALA A 101 -3.63 6.95 13.11
C ALA A 101 -3.25 6.77 14.59
N VAL A 102 -3.36 5.56 15.14
CA VAL A 102 -2.90 5.27 16.50
C VAL A 102 -1.43 5.69 16.65
N GLY A 103 -1.12 6.35 17.77
CA GLY A 103 0.18 6.93 18.05
C GLY A 103 0.39 8.34 17.50
N ARG A 104 -0.46 8.84 16.60
CA ARG A 104 -0.39 10.21 16.06
C ARG A 104 -1.23 11.20 16.87
N THR A 105 -0.89 12.48 16.80
CA THR A 105 -1.75 13.55 17.30
C THR A 105 -2.89 13.75 16.32
N VAL A 106 -4.12 13.76 16.81
CA VAL A 106 -5.31 13.99 16.00
C VAL A 106 -6.18 15.06 16.63
N ARG A 107 -6.87 15.80 15.78
CA ARG A 107 -7.93 16.73 16.16
C ARG A 107 -9.25 16.20 15.63
N VAL A 108 -10.23 16.07 16.52
CA VAL A 108 -11.52 15.45 16.24
C VAL A 108 -12.63 16.44 16.52
N GLU A 109 -13.42 16.74 15.49
CA GLU A 109 -14.67 17.48 15.62
C GLU A 109 -15.80 16.54 15.99
N ARG A 110 -16.49 16.86 17.09
CA ARG A 110 -17.59 16.06 17.61
C ARG A 110 -18.92 16.74 17.35
N THR A 111 -19.98 15.93 17.33
CA THR A 111 -21.36 16.42 17.23
C THR A 111 -21.73 17.27 18.44
N GLU A 112 -21.22 16.91 19.63
CA GLU A 112 -21.45 17.63 20.88
C GLU A 112 -20.13 17.82 21.67
N GLY A 113 -20.07 18.84 22.51
CA GLY A 113 -18.96 19.06 23.44
C GLY A 113 -17.69 19.67 22.82
N GLY A 114 -17.75 20.20 21.60
CA GLY A 114 -16.62 20.87 20.94
C GLY A 114 -15.48 19.92 20.51
N PRO A 115 -14.45 20.46 19.82
CA PRO A 115 -13.35 19.65 19.30
C PRO A 115 -12.45 19.13 20.43
N VAL A 116 -11.91 17.92 20.25
CA VAL A 116 -10.89 17.34 21.13
C VAL A 116 -9.64 17.13 20.32
N GLN A 117 -8.50 17.50 20.89
CA GLN A 117 -7.18 17.28 20.30
C GLN A 117 -6.31 16.53 21.29
N GLY A 118 -5.58 15.54 20.80
CA GLY A 118 -4.69 14.73 21.63
C GLY A 118 -4.03 13.62 20.83
N ARG A 119 -3.12 12.92 21.49
CA ARG A 119 -2.51 11.72 20.91
C ARG A 119 -3.52 10.58 20.93
N LEU A 120 -3.78 9.97 19.79
CA LEU A 120 -4.66 8.80 19.69
C LEU A 120 -3.93 7.59 20.26
N GLN A 121 -4.45 7.03 21.35
CA GLN A 121 -3.84 5.90 22.03
C GLN A 121 -4.38 4.56 21.52
N ALA A 122 -5.68 4.47 21.27
CA ALA A 122 -6.33 3.24 20.87
C ALA A 122 -7.66 3.51 20.16
N VAL A 123 -8.11 2.50 19.40
CA VAL A 123 -9.47 2.37 18.89
C VAL A 123 -9.99 1.02 19.36
N GLU A 124 -11.09 1.01 20.11
CA GLU A 124 -11.62 -0.17 20.79
C GLU A 124 -13.10 -0.34 20.48
N GLN A 125 -13.64 -1.54 20.72
CA GLN A 125 -15.09 -1.76 20.74
C GLN A 125 -15.58 -1.97 22.16
N VAL A 126 -16.52 -1.12 22.59
CA VAL A 126 -17.14 -1.19 23.91
C VAL A 126 -18.65 -1.30 23.71
N GLY A 127 -19.25 -2.41 24.15
CA GLY A 127 -20.69 -2.63 24.03
C GLY A 127 -21.19 -2.71 22.57
N GLY A 128 -20.32 -3.03 21.62
CA GLY A 128 -20.64 -3.06 20.18
C GLY A 128 -20.50 -1.71 19.48
N GLU A 129 -20.05 -0.66 20.19
CA GLU A 129 -19.76 0.65 19.60
C GLU A 129 -18.25 0.87 19.51
N ASP A 130 -17.80 1.44 18.40
CA ASP A 130 -16.41 1.86 18.25
C ASP A 130 -16.13 3.13 19.08
N VAL A 131 -15.08 3.09 19.88
CA VAL A 131 -14.60 4.22 20.69
C VAL A 131 -13.15 4.52 20.37
N ILE A 132 -12.78 5.81 20.40
CA ILE A 132 -11.40 6.27 20.30
C ILE A 132 -10.94 6.80 21.65
N VAL A 133 -9.70 6.48 22.03
CA VAL A 133 -9.07 6.93 23.28
C VAL A 133 -8.03 7.99 22.95
N LEU A 134 -8.32 9.24 23.32
CA LEU A 134 -7.45 10.40 23.07
C LEU A 134 -6.79 10.84 24.35
N VAL A 135 -5.51 11.15 24.28
CA VAL A 135 -4.76 11.69 25.42
C VAL A 135 -4.33 13.12 25.11
N PRO A 136 -5.02 14.14 25.65
CA PRO A 136 -4.71 15.54 25.38
C PRO A 136 -3.26 15.87 25.73
N GLN A 137 -2.60 16.63 24.86
CA GLN A 137 -1.26 17.16 25.13
C GLN A 137 -1.41 18.63 25.50
N VAL A 138 -1.15 18.97 26.76
CA VAL A 138 -1.27 20.36 27.25
C VAL A 138 0.11 20.99 27.25
N GLU A 139 0.33 21.96 26.38
CA GLU A 139 1.55 22.77 26.40
C GLU A 139 1.63 23.58 27.69
N ARG A 140 2.80 23.53 28.36
CA ARG A 140 3.03 24.28 29.60
C ARG A 140 3.95 25.46 29.38
N GLY A 141 3.52 26.44 28.59
CA GLY A 141 4.31 27.66 28.36
C GLY A 141 5.66 27.39 27.66
N LYS A 142 6.33 28.47 27.25
CA LYS A 142 7.51 28.39 26.40
C LYS A 142 8.66 27.62 27.09
N GLY A 143 9.09 26.51 26.49
CA GLY A 143 10.26 25.72 26.94
C GLY A 143 9.99 24.62 27.97
N ARG A 144 8.73 24.31 28.31
CA ARG A 144 8.42 23.15 29.17
C ARG A 144 7.83 22.01 28.35
N ARG A 145 8.23 20.78 28.68
CA ARG A 145 7.70 19.56 28.06
C ARG A 145 6.16 19.52 28.22
N PRO A 146 5.39 19.23 27.16
CA PRO A 146 3.95 19.07 27.26
C PRO A 146 3.58 18.06 28.35
N VAL A 147 2.50 18.35 29.06
CA VAL A 147 1.97 17.42 30.06
C VAL A 147 0.78 16.69 29.47
N THR A 148 0.87 15.37 29.52
CA THR A 148 -0.18 14.44 29.17
C THR A 148 -1.39 14.64 30.10
N GLY A 149 -2.54 15.00 29.53
CA GLY A 149 -3.81 15.09 30.24
C GLY A 149 -4.41 13.71 30.56
N ALA A 150 -5.57 13.69 31.22
CA ALA A 150 -6.32 12.45 31.43
C ALA A 150 -6.88 11.91 30.10
N PRO A 151 -6.85 10.59 29.87
CA PRO A 151 -7.47 9.99 28.68
C PRO A 151 -8.95 10.36 28.57
N VAL A 152 -9.36 10.72 27.35
CA VAL A 152 -10.74 11.05 26.97
C VAL A 152 -11.21 10.00 25.98
N THR A 153 -12.30 9.32 26.31
CA THR A 153 -12.95 8.37 25.41
C THR A 153 -14.03 9.10 24.61
N VAL A 154 -14.06 8.89 23.29
CA VAL A 154 -15.06 9.47 22.40
C VAL A 154 -15.68 8.37 21.56
N LEU A 155 -17.01 8.30 21.49
CA LEU A 155 -17.71 7.40 20.58
C LEU A 155 -17.42 7.81 19.14
N LEU A 156 -16.99 6.87 18.30
CA LEU A 156 -16.70 7.14 16.89
C LEU A 156 -17.95 7.66 16.16
N ALA A 157 -19.14 7.18 16.54
CA ALA A 157 -20.42 7.67 16.02
C ALA A 157 -20.68 9.16 16.31
N GLN A 158 -20.04 9.73 17.34
CA GLN A 158 -20.13 11.16 17.65
C GLN A 158 -19.10 12.00 16.89
N VAL A 159 -18.13 11.37 16.23
CA VAL A 159 -17.10 12.04 15.45
C VAL A 159 -17.66 12.44 14.09
N ARG A 160 -17.62 13.75 13.81
CA ARG A 160 -18.02 14.28 12.50
C ARG A 160 -16.87 14.18 11.51
N VAL A 161 -15.68 14.57 11.94
CA VAL A 161 -14.45 14.51 11.15
C VAL A 161 -13.25 14.54 12.09
N GLY A 162 -12.21 13.76 11.78
CA GLY A 162 -10.89 13.85 12.40
C GLY A 162 -9.84 14.31 11.41
N HIS A 163 -8.75 14.89 11.89
CA HIS A 163 -7.55 15.20 11.11
C HIS A 163 -6.32 14.77 11.91
N VAL A 164 -5.31 14.25 11.21
CA VAL A 164 -3.97 14.06 11.78
C VAL A 164 -3.29 15.42 11.83
N GLU A 165 -2.75 15.76 13.00
CA GLU A 165 -1.94 16.96 13.18
C GLU A 165 -0.47 16.61 12.90
N VAL A 166 0.16 17.36 12.00
CA VAL A 166 1.58 17.21 11.68
C VAL A 166 2.38 18.17 12.54
N ASP A 167 3.22 17.62 13.41
CA ASP A 167 4.18 18.41 14.18
C ASP A 167 5.51 18.51 13.41
N LEU A 168 5.81 19.70 12.89
CA LEU A 168 7.05 19.98 12.16
C LEU A 168 8.20 20.41 13.08
N SER A 169 8.01 20.40 14.41
CA SER A 169 9.00 20.92 15.36
C SER A 169 10.34 20.14 15.42
N GLY A 170 10.46 19.03 14.69
CA GLY A 170 11.68 18.24 14.56
C GLY A 170 12.51 18.48 13.30
N ILE A 171 12.03 19.25 12.33
CA ILE A 171 12.82 19.61 11.13
C ILE A 171 13.64 20.86 11.47
N GLY A 172 14.77 20.66 12.15
CA GLY A 172 15.81 21.68 12.21
C GLY A 172 16.31 22.00 10.79
N PRO A 173 16.97 23.16 10.59
CA PRO A 173 17.69 23.38 9.34
C PRO A 173 18.62 22.19 9.13
N VAL A 174 18.51 21.54 7.97
CA VAL A 174 19.56 20.63 7.51
C VAL A 174 20.78 21.51 7.30
N ASP A 175 21.86 21.26 8.04
CA ASP A 175 23.10 21.97 7.80
C ASP A 175 23.66 21.46 6.46
N ASP A 176 23.73 22.34 5.47
CA ASP A 176 24.11 22.06 4.07
C ASP A 176 25.57 21.59 3.88
N HIS A 177 26.29 21.22 4.94
CA HIS A 177 27.75 21.22 4.98
C HIS A 177 28.46 19.85 4.88
N GLU A 178 27.79 18.73 4.60
CA GLU A 178 28.46 17.42 4.50
C GLU A 178 28.23 16.64 3.18
N LEU A 179 28.25 17.32 2.03
CA LEU A 179 28.32 16.65 0.71
C LEU A 179 29.62 16.88 -0.06
N LEU A 180 30.64 17.49 0.55
CA LEU A 180 31.98 17.56 -0.01
C LEU A 180 32.96 16.93 0.98
N GLY A 181 33.00 15.60 0.95
CA GLY A 181 34.09 14.82 1.54
C GLY A 181 35.14 14.57 0.46
N ASP A 182 36.15 15.44 0.43
CA ASP A 182 37.38 15.31 -0.33
C ASP A 182 38.17 14.09 0.16
N GLY A 183 37.86 12.92 -0.41
CA GLY A 183 38.61 11.68 -0.24
C GLY A 183 39.82 11.65 -1.17
N HIS A 184 40.90 12.31 -0.77
CA HIS A 184 42.25 12.04 -1.28
C HIS A 184 42.68 10.65 -0.77
N HIS A 185 42.98 9.71 -1.67
CA HIS A 185 43.80 8.53 -1.34
C HIS A 185 44.59 8.09 -2.58
N ASP A 186 45.80 8.66 -2.63
CA ASP A 186 47.09 8.12 -3.08
C ASP A 186 47.15 7.17 -4.29
N GLU A 187 47.85 7.69 -5.30
CA GLU A 187 48.48 6.99 -6.40
C GLU A 187 49.47 5.94 -5.87
N HIS A 188 49.28 4.68 -6.27
CA HIS A 188 50.38 3.73 -6.40
C HIS A 188 50.39 3.23 -7.85
N ASP A 189 51.28 3.85 -8.60
CA ASP A 189 51.80 3.42 -9.89
C ASP A 189 52.81 2.28 -9.63
N ASP A 190 52.48 1.07 -10.05
CA ASP A 190 53.45 0.02 -10.37
C ASP A 190 52.96 -0.65 -11.65
N ASN A 191 53.43 -0.11 -12.78
CA ASN A 191 53.63 -0.87 -14.00
C ASN A 191 54.55 -2.06 -13.71
N ASP A 192 54.15 -3.27 -14.10
CA ASP A 192 55.10 -4.20 -14.68
C ASP A 192 54.40 -5.05 -15.75
N ASP A 193 54.88 -4.84 -16.97
CA ASP A 193 54.63 -5.58 -18.20
C ASP A 193 54.99 -7.06 -18.07
N HIS A 194 54.23 -7.94 -18.72
CA HIS A 194 54.66 -8.90 -19.77
C HIS A 194 53.51 -9.90 -20.02
N ASP A 195 52.79 -9.82 -21.13
CA ASP A 195 53.10 -10.27 -22.50
C ASP A 195 52.97 -11.80 -22.69
N ASP A 196 52.00 -12.16 -23.56
CA ASP A 196 51.93 -13.28 -24.50
C ASP A 196 52.29 -14.71 -24.06
N ASN A 197 51.36 -15.67 -24.23
CA ASN A 197 51.14 -16.33 -25.53
C ASN A 197 50.49 -17.74 -25.42
N ASP A 198 49.70 -18.07 -26.45
CA ASP A 198 49.48 -19.37 -27.12
C ASP A 198 49.08 -20.63 -26.31
N GLU A 199 47.88 -21.16 -26.55
CA GLU A 199 47.48 -22.10 -27.63
C GLU A 199 47.73 -23.59 -27.29
N GLN A 200 46.60 -24.30 -27.25
CA GLN A 200 46.34 -25.67 -27.71
C GLN A 200 47.14 -26.84 -27.12
N ASP A 201 46.42 -27.80 -26.53
CA ASP A 201 46.61 -29.20 -26.90
C ASP A 201 45.29 -29.99 -26.77
N GLU A 202 45.00 -30.74 -27.82
CA GLU A 202 43.82 -31.56 -28.04
C GLU A 202 43.93 -32.96 -27.37
N GLN A 203 42.83 -33.73 -27.49
CA GLN A 203 42.75 -35.22 -27.51
C GLN A 203 42.84 -35.93 -26.13
N ASP A 204 42.10 -37.00 -25.81
CA ASP A 204 41.09 -37.83 -26.48
C ASP A 204 40.42 -38.72 -25.39
N ASP A 205 39.36 -39.42 -25.79
CA ASP A 205 38.90 -40.73 -25.35
C ASP A 205 37.68 -40.90 -24.42
N SER A 206 36.60 -41.36 -25.10
CA SER A 206 35.79 -42.55 -24.79
C SER A 206 34.33 -42.35 -24.33
N ALA A 207 33.44 -42.41 -25.33
CA ALA A 207 32.36 -43.39 -25.53
C ALA A 207 31.42 -43.82 -24.39
N GLY A 208 30.11 -43.82 -24.69
CA GLY A 208 29.07 -44.61 -24.01
C GLY A 208 27.69 -43.95 -24.11
N ASP A 209 27.01 -44.01 -25.26
CA ASP A 209 25.97 -45.02 -25.58
C ASP A 209 24.64 -44.77 -24.84
N ALA A 210 23.67 -44.21 -25.58
CA ALA A 210 22.25 -44.27 -25.24
C ALA A 210 21.71 -45.67 -25.60
N PRO A 211 20.60 -46.12 -25.00
CA PRO A 211 19.39 -46.01 -25.80
C PRO A 211 18.08 -45.76 -25.03
N GLU A 212 17.15 -45.24 -25.81
CA GLU A 212 15.70 -45.17 -25.65
C GLU A 212 15.07 -46.43 -25.03
N ARG A 213 13.99 -46.23 -24.25
CA ARG A 213 12.92 -47.23 -24.13
C ARG A 213 11.55 -46.56 -24.07
N ASP A 214 10.81 -46.77 -25.16
CA ASP A 214 9.36 -46.76 -25.22
C ASP A 214 8.75 -47.74 -24.19
N ALA A 215 7.63 -47.34 -23.58
CA ALA A 215 6.64 -48.28 -23.07
C ALA A 215 5.25 -47.64 -23.06
N GLN A 216 4.52 -47.94 -24.13
CA GLN A 216 3.07 -47.97 -24.22
C GLN A 216 2.51 -49.05 -23.27
N THR A 217 1.43 -48.75 -22.55
CA THR A 217 0.44 -49.72 -22.04
C THR A 217 -0.85 -48.92 -21.80
N ASP A 218 -1.77 -48.95 -22.75
CA ASP A 218 -2.93 -49.86 -22.85
C ASP A 218 -3.98 -49.68 -21.75
N GLU A 219 -5.11 -49.12 -22.20
CA GLU A 219 -6.50 -49.53 -21.96
C GLU A 219 -6.88 -50.13 -20.59
N HIS A 220 -7.71 -49.39 -19.83
CA HIS A 220 -8.94 -50.01 -19.35
C HIS A 220 -10.09 -49.01 -19.16
N THR A 221 -11.17 -49.37 -19.82
CA THR A 221 -12.55 -48.90 -19.70
C THR A 221 -13.05 -49.11 -18.26
N ASP A 222 -13.89 -48.21 -17.73
CA ASP A 222 -15.22 -48.63 -17.27
C ASP A 222 -16.13 -47.46 -16.84
N GLU A 223 -17.32 -47.49 -17.44
CA GLU A 223 -18.63 -47.28 -16.83
C GLU A 223 -19.10 -45.85 -16.47
N HIS A 224 -19.80 -45.24 -17.45
CA HIS A 224 -20.77 -44.18 -17.24
C HIS A 224 -21.98 -44.68 -16.42
N GLY A 225 -22.06 -44.25 -15.16
CA GLY A 225 -23.27 -44.34 -14.34
C GLY A 225 -24.35 -43.37 -14.82
N THR A 226 -25.51 -43.89 -15.21
CA THR A 226 -26.72 -43.13 -15.47
C THR A 226 -27.48 -42.88 -14.17
N GLY A 227 -27.38 -41.66 -13.65
CA GLY A 227 -28.19 -41.19 -12.51
C GLY A 227 -29.41 -40.42 -13.00
N THR A 228 -30.59 -41.02 -12.96
CA THR A 228 -31.88 -40.31 -13.05
C THR A 228 -32.98 -41.08 -12.32
N ALA A 229 -33.57 -40.43 -11.31
CA ALA A 229 -34.95 -40.52 -10.80
C ALA A 229 -35.00 -40.53 -9.27
N GLY A 230 -35.70 -39.56 -8.69
CA GLY A 230 -35.99 -39.53 -7.25
C GLY A 230 -36.66 -38.24 -6.78
N GLN A 231 -37.95 -38.09 -7.08
CA GLN A 231 -38.86 -37.09 -6.50
C GLN A 231 -39.35 -37.56 -5.12
N GLY A 232 -39.62 -36.61 -4.23
CA GLY A 232 -40.34 -36.79 -2.96
C GLY A 232 -40.09 -35.57 -2.08
N SER A 233 -40.97 -34.56 -2.09
CA SER A 233 -42.15 -34.38 -1.22
C SER A 233 -41.80 -33.74 0.11
#